data_AF-A0A7Y4XD67-F1
#
_entry.id   AF-A0A7Y4XD67-F1
#
_cell.length_a   1.000
_cell.length_b   1.000
_cell.length_c   1.000
_cell.angle_alpha   90.00
_cell.angle_beta   90.00
_cell.angle_gamma   90.00
#
_symmetry.space_group_name_H-M   'P 1'
#
loop_
_entity.id
_entity.type
_entity.pdbx_description
1 polymer ?
#
loop_
_entity_poly.entity_id
_entity_poly.type
_entity_poly.pdbx_seq_one_letter_code
_entity_poly.pdbx_strand_id
1 'polypeptide(L)'
;MSQIYIPAAIRRAVQAASNGQCAYCRSQPSNSGIPLHFEHILALALGGLNIFANLCLACSPCNLHKGVLTHGLDPLTEMMMPLFHPRQQKWNEHFTWDESGTLIVGLTPTGRATINALQLNNDLLVVARSTWVRAGTHPPTD
;
A
#
# COMPACT_ATOMS: atom_id res chain seq x y z
N MET A 1 -0.16 -10.14 -24.50
CA MET A 1 -0.65 -10.45 -23.14
C MET A 1 -2.08 -9.95 -23.06
N SER A 2 -3.06 -10.84 -22.91
CA SER A 2 -4.47 -10.47 -22.81
C SER A 2 -4.65 -9.53 -21.61
N GLN A 3 -5.21 -8.35 -21.85
CA GLN A 3 -5.53 -7.39 -20.81
C GLN A 3 -6.48 -8.07 -19.81
N ILE A 4 -6.03 -8.24 -18.56
CA ILE A 4 -6.84 -8.87 -17.52
C ILE A 4 -8.06 -7.96 -17.26
N TYR A 5 -9.25 -8.46 -17.58
CA TYR A 5 -10.49 -7.71 -17.47
C TYR A 5 -10.95 -7.61 -16.02
N ILE A 6 -10.99 -6.39 -15.47
CA ILE A 6 -11.65 -6.09 -14.18
C ILE A 6 -13.01 -5.44 -14.49
N PRO A 7 -14.14 -6.03 -14.03
CA PRO A 7 -15.47 -5.48 -14.29
C PRO A 7 -15.61 -4.02 -13.83
N ALA A 8 -16.33 -3.20 -14.60
CA ALA A 8 -16.48 -1.77 -14.32
C ALA A 8 -17.08 -1.49 -12.93
N ALA A 9 -18.04 -2.31 -12.48
CA ALA A 9 -18.62 -2.20 -11.14
C ALA A 9 -17.57 -2.41 -10.04
N ILE A 10 -16.70 -3.41 -10.20
CA ILE A 10 -15.61 -3.69 -9.26
C ILE A 10 -14.58 -2.55 -9.27
N ARG A 11 -14.22 -2.01 -10.44
CA ARG A 11 -13.31 -0.86 -10.54
C ARG A 11 -13.83 0.34 -9.76
N ARG A 12 -15.10 0.69 -9.95
CA ARG A 12 -15.75 1.81 -9.22
C ARG A 12 -15.79 1.56 -7.72
N ALA A 13 -16.14 0.35 -7.29
CA ALA A 13 -16.17 0.00 -5.87
C ALA A 13 -14.78 0.12 -5.23
N VAL A 14 -13.74 -0.38 -5.90
CA VAL A 14 -12.35 -0.29 -5.41
C VAL A 14 -11.89 1.17 -5.32
N GLN A 15 -12.22 2.00 -6.31
CA GLN A 15 -11.89 3.43 -6.33
C GLN A 15 -12.63 4.21 -5.24
N ALA A 16 -13.92 3.95 -5.03
CA ALA A 16 -14.69 4.60 -3.97
C ALA A 16 -14.16 4.26 -2.58
N ALA A 17 -13.63 3.05 -2.39
CA ALA A 17 -13.12 2.58 -1.11
C ALA A 17 -11.63 2.88 -0.86
N SER A 18 -10.96 3.66 -1.70
CA SER A 18 -9.51 3.94 -1.57
C SER A 18 -9.18 5.34 -1.06
N ASN A 19 -10.17 6.22 -0.92
CA ASN A 19 -9.97 7.66 -0.62
C ASN A 19 -8.96 8.35 -1.54
N GLY A 20 -8.77 7.84 -2.77
CA GLY A 20 -7.77 8.36 -3.71
C GLY A 20 -6.31 8.13 -3.27
N GLN A 21 -6.07 7.20 -2.35
CA GLN A 21 -4.78 6.92 -1.74
C GLN A 21 -4.28 5.52 -2.09
N CYS A 22 -2.96 5.35 -2.08
CA CYS A 22 -2.34 4.02 -2.07
C CYS A 22 -2.74 3.29 -0.78
N ALA A 23 -3.22 2.06 -0.91
CA ALA A 23 -3.66 1.22 0.21
C ALA A 23 -2.55 0.89 1.22
N TYR A 24 -1.29 0.94 0.79
CA TYR A 24 -0.12 0.59 1.62
C TYR A 24 0.56 1.83 2.19
N CYS A 25 1.04 2.73 1.32
CA CYS A 25 1.84 3.89 1.74
C CYS A 25 1.02 5.19 1.94
N ARG A 26 -0.29 5.15 1.68
CA ARG A 26 -1.23 6.29 1.74
C ARG A 26 -0.86 7.51 0.88
N SER A 27 0.14 7.41 0.00
CA SER A 27 0.46 8.48 -0.95
C SER A 27 -0.71 8.73 -1.90
N GLN A 28 -0.97 10.01 -2.16
CA GLN A 28 -1.97 10.47 -3.13
C GLN A 28 -1.29 10.85 -4.45
N PRO A 29 -1.91 10.62 -5.61
CA PRO A 29 -1.40 11.09 -6.90
C PRO A 29 -1.22 12.61 -6.96
N SER A 30 -2.07 13.37 -6.29
CA SER A 30 -1.99 14.84 -6.19
C SER A 30 -0.67 15.33 -5.58
N ASN A 31 -0.12 14.60 -4.61
CA ASN A 31 1.15 14.94 -3.98
C ASN A 31 2.34 14.32 -4.71
N SER A 32 2.19 13.05 -5.12
CA SER A 32 3.31 12.25 -5.64
C SER A 32 3.53 12.36 -7.15
N GLY A 33 2.52 12.77 -7.92
CA GLY A 33 2.50 12.65 -9.38
C GLY A 33 2.45 11.20 -9.88
N ILE A 34 2.37 10.21 -8.99
CA ILE A 34 2.39 8.79 -9.33
C ILE A 34 0.94 8.27 -9.43
N PRO A 35 0.55 7.65 -10.55
CA PRO A 35 -0.78 7.07 -10.68
C PRO A 35 -0.99 5.88 -9.75
N LEU A 36 -2.26 5.65 -9.38
CA LEU A 36 -2.66 4.43 -8.70
C LEU A 36 -3.10 3.37 -9.71
N HIS A 37 -2.72 2.13 -9.45
CA HIS A 37 -3.07 0.96 -10.23
C HIS A 37 -3.99 0.04 -9.42
N PHE A 38 -4.86 -0.69 -10.13
CA PHE A 38 -5.56 -1.81 -9.52
C PHE A 38 -4.55 -2.92 -9.22
N GLU A 39 -4.45 -3.26 -7.95
CA GLU A 39 -3.49 -4.24 -7.43
C GLU A 39 -4.25 -5.41 -6.82
N HIS A 40 -3.74 -6.62 -7.08
CA HIS A 40 -4.29 -7.87 -6.60
C HIS A 40 -3.58 -8.33 -5.33
N ILE A 41 -4.29 -8.28 -4.20
CA ILE A 41 -3.76 -8.61 -2.88
C ILE A 41 -3.18 -10.03 -2.87
N LEU A 42 -3.91 -11.01 -3.40
CA LEU A 42 -3.37 -12.26 -3.93
C LEU A 42 -3.20 -12.11 -5.44
N ALA A 43 -1.96 -12.21 -5.93
CA ALA A 43 -1.64 -12.04 -7.35
C ALA A 43 -2.35 -13.10 -8.23
N LEU A 44 -2.68 -12.73 -9.47
CA LEU A 44 -3.32 -13.63 -10.44
C LEU A 44 -2.47 -14.88 -10.72
N ALA A 45 -1.14 -14.73 -10.76
CA ALA A 45 -0.21 -15.85 -10.93
C ALA A 45 -0.30 -16.89 -9.79
N LEU A 46 -0.89 -16.52 -8.65
CA LEU A 46 -1.13 -17.37 -7.49
C LEU A 46 -2.63 -17.73 -7.34
N GLY A 47 -3.43 -17.55 -8.39
CA GLY A 47 -4.87 -17.86 -8.35
C GLY A 47 -5.76 -16.73 -7.80
N GLY A 48 -5.23 -15.51 -7.68
CA GLY A 48 -6.02 -14.33 -7.34
C GLY A 48 -7.20 -14.09 -8.28
N LEU A 49 -8.27 -13.49 -7.76
CA LEU A 49 -9.50 -13.22 -8.53
C LEU A 49 -9.72 -11.71 -8.75
N ASN A 50 -10.46 -11.37 -9.82
CA ASN A 50 -10.89 -10.00 -10.13
C ASN A 50 -12.14 -9.59 -9.33
N ILE A 51 -12.08 -9.73 -8.01
CA ILE A 51 -13.18 -9.42 -7.09
C ILE A 51 -12.79 -8.29 -6.14
N PHE A 52 -13.78 -7.56 -5.62
CA PHE A 52 -13.56 -6.44 -4.70
C PHE A 52 -12.69 -6.81 -3.49
N ALA A 53 -12.92 -7.99 -2.89
CA ALA A 53 -12.19 -8.47 -1.72
C ALA A 53 -10.69 -8.71 -1.98
N ASN A 54 -10.28 -8.88 -3.24
CA ASN A 54 -8.90 -9.15 -3.64
C ASN A 54 -8.24 -7.96 -4.35
N LEU A 55 -8.94 -6.83 -4.50
CA LEU A 55 -8.44 -5.68 -5.26
C LEU A 55 -8.35 -4.43 -4.39
N CYS A 56 -7.24 -3.72 -4.51
CA CYS A 56 -7.09 -2.38 -3.94
C CYS A 56 -6.43 -1.42 -4.95
N LEU A 57 -6.22 -0.16 -4.55
CA LEU A 57 -5.39 0.77 -5.31
C LEU A 57 -4.00 0.86 -4.67
N ALA A 58 -2.95 0.71 -5.48
CA ALA A 58 -1.57 0.87 -5.05
C ALA A 58 -0.82 1.80 -6.01
N CYS A 59 0.09 2.62 -5.48
CA CYS A 59 1.00 3.38 -6.33
C CYS A 59 1.99 2.43 -7.04
N SER A 60 2.58 2.86 -8.15
CA SER A 60 3.49 2.01 -8.94
C SER A 60 4.64 1.40 -8.11
N PRO A 61 5.32 2.15 -7.21
CA PRO A 61 6.36 1.57 -6.35
C PRO A 61 5.85 0.44 -5.44
N CYS A 62 4.75 0.65 -4.70
CA CYS A 62 4.22 -0.38 -3.79
C CYS A 62 3.74 -1.61 -4.56
N ASN A 63 3.06 -1.41 -5.69
CA ASN A 63 2.60 -2.49 -6.56
C ASN A 63 3.77 -3.32 -7.09
N LEU A 64 4.84 -2.67 -7.54
CA LEU A 64 6.03 -3.33 -8.08
C LEU A 64 6.77 -4.14 -7.03
N HIS A 65 7.03 -3.56 -5.85
CA HIS A 65 7.73 -4.26 -4.77
C HIS A 65 6.91 -5.43 -4.23
N LYS A 66 5.58 -5.27 -4.10
CA LYS A 66 4.72 -6.37 -3.70
C LYS A 66 4.77 -7.50 -4.72
N GLY A 67 4.58 -7.21 -6.01
CA GLY A 67 4.58 -8.21 -7.07
C GLY A 67 3.66 -9.39 -6.73
N VAL A 68 4.24 -10.58 -6.54
CA VAL A 68 3.52 -11.80 -6.13
C VAL A 68 3.64 -12.13 -4.64
N LEU A 69 4.35 -11.32 -3.86
CA LEU A 69 4.57 -11.55 -2.44
C LEU A 69 3.25 -11.51 -1.67
N THR A 70 3.08 -12.50 -0.79
CA THR A 70 2.01 -12.58 0.22
C THR A 70 2.57 -12.52 1.63
N HIS A 71 3.88 -12.71 1.79
CA HIS A 71 4.59 -12.67 3.05
C HIS A 71 5.88 -11.86 2.91
N GLY A 72 6.38 -11.34 4.02
CA GLY A 72 7.66 -10.63 4.13
C GLY A 72 8.34 -10.94 5.45
N LEU A 73 9.64 -10.67 5.52
CA LEU A 73 10.41 -10.83 6.75
C LEU A 73 10.11 -9.69 7.72
N ASP A 74 9.67 -10.00 8.94
CA ASP A 74 9.62 -9.00 10.02
C ASP A 74 11.06 -8.76 10.53
N PRO A 75 11.64 -7.57 10.31
CA PRO A 75 13.03 -7.30 10.68
C PRO A 75 13.31 -7.38 12.19
N LEU A 76 12.28 -7.32 13.04
CA LEU A 76 12.47 -7.44 14.49
C LEU A 76 12.56 -8.89 14.97
N THR A 77 11.76 -9.77 14.38
CA THR A 77 11.62 -11.16 14.84
C THR A 77 12.29 -12.17 13.91
N GLU A 78 12.73 -11.73 12.72
CA GLU A 78 13.28 -12.55 11.65
C GLU A 78 12.34 -13.67 11.17
N MET A 79 11.05 -13.54 11.49
CA MET A 79 10.02 -14.48 11.05
C MET A 79 9.32 -13.98 9.79
N MET A 80 8.93 -14.92 8.93
CA MET A 80 8.05 -14.63 7.79
C MET A 80 6.64 -14.35 8.31
N MET A 81 6.14 -13.15 8.03
CA MET A 81 4.81 -12.70 8.41
C MET A 81 3.97 -12.45 7.16
N PRO A 82 2.63 -12.64 7.22
CA PRO A 82 1.76 -12.23 6.13
C PRO A 82 1.89 -10.71 5.93
N LEU A 83 1.83 -10.28 4.67
CA LEU A 83 1.75 -8.87 4.32
C LEU A 83 0.37 -8.30 4.68
N PHE A 84 0.31 -7.00 4.90
CA PHE A 84 -0.91 -6.28 5.24
C PHE A 84 -1.99 -6.49 4.17
N HIS A 85 -3.22 -6.75 4.60
CA HIS A 85 -4.37 -7.02 3.75
C HIS A 85 -5.35 -5.85 3.77
N PRO A 86 -5.33 -4.92 2.79
CA PRO A 86 -6.07 -3.65 2.87
C PRO A 86 -7.60 -3.77 2.87
N ARG A 87 -8.14 -4.95 2.58
CA ARG A 87 -9.59 -5.23 2.64
C ARG A 87 -10.06 -5.91 3.92
N GLN A 88 -9.14 -6.37 4.76
CA GLN A 88 -9.45 -7.14 5.98
C GLN A 88 -8.88 -6.49 7.24
N GLN A 89 -7.84 -5.67 7.11
CA GLN A 89 -7.13 -5.05 8.22
C GLN A 89 -7.25 -3.53 8.15
N LYS A 90 -7.32 -2.88 9.32
CA LYS A 90 -7.30 -1.42 9.40
C LYS A 90 -5.86 -0.92 9.37
N TRP A 91 -5.60 0.11 8.56
CA TRP A 91 -4.25 0.65 8.42
C TRP A 91 -3.66 1.10 9.77
N ASN A 92 -4.46 1.82 10.58
CA ASN A 92 -4.05 2.36 11.89
C ASN A 92 -3.87 1.31 13.00
N GLU A 93 -4.30 0.06 12.79
CA GLU A 93 -4.00 -1.05 13.71
C GLU A 93 -2.61 -1.66 13.43
N HIS A 94 -2.07 -1.46 12.22
CA HIS A 94 -0.79 -2.04 11.79
C HIS A 94 0.31 -1.01 11.59
N PHE A 95 -0.05 0.25 11.35
CA PHE A 95 0.87 1.32 11.01
C PHE A 95 0.50 2.62 11.72
N THR A 96 1.50 3.46 11.92
CA THR A 96 1.34 4.89 12.21
C THR A 96 2.35 5.69 11.40
N TRP A 97 2.13 6.99 11.28
CA TRP A 97 3.19 7.92 10.91
C TRP A 97 4.06 8.21 12.12
N ASP A 98 5.35 8.45 11.91
CA ASP A 98 6.23 9.02 12.93
C ASP A 98 5.89 10.51 13.18
N GLU A 99 6.53 11.11 14.19
CA GLU A 99 6.28 12.51 14.55
C GLU A 99 6.55 13.49 13.40
N SER A 100 7.50 13.17 12.52
CA SER A 100 7.80 14.00 11.35
C SER A 100 6.78 13.85 10.21
N GLY A 101 5.95 12.80 10.24
CA GLY A 101 5.02 12.46 9.17
C GLY A 101 5.72 11.93 7.91
N THR A 102 6.99 11.51 7.97
CA THR A 102 7.75 11.06 6.78
C THR A 102 8.00 9.56 6.75
N LEU A 103 7.99 8.92 7.92
CA LEU A 103 8.21 7.49 8.08
C LEU A 103 6.91 6.79 8.49
N ILE A 104 6.66 5.65 7.87
CA ILE A 104 5.64 4.71 8.31
C ILE A 104 6.26 3.78 9.35
N VAL A 105 5.72 3.75 10.56
CA VAL A 105 6.15 2.90 11.66
C VAL A 105 5.22 1.69 11.74
N GLY A 106 5.79 0.48 11.78
CA GLY A 106 5.04 -0.77 11.88
C GLY A 106 4.74 -1.14 13.33
N LEU A 107 3.46 -1.12 13.70
CA LEU A 107 2.98 -1.42 15.06
C LEU A 107 2.90 -2.93 15.34
N THR A 108 2.84 -3.74 14.29
CA THR A 108 2.68 -5.21 14.36
C THR A 108 3.75 -5.92 13.53
N PRO A 109 3.98 -7.24 13.74
CA PRO A 109 4.86 -8.02 12.86
C PRO A 109 4.45 -7.94 11.37
N THR A 110 3.16 -8.05 11.06
CA THR A 110 2.60 -7.81 9.71
C THR A 110 2.97 -6.43 9.18
N GLY A 111 2.82 -5.38 10.00
CA GLY A 111 3.14 -4.01 9.60
C GLY A 111 4.62 -3.84 9.26
N ARG A 112 5.52 -4.29 10.15
CA ARG A 112 6.97 -4.21 9.92
C ARG A 112 7.42 -5.04 8.70
N ALA A 113 6.89 -6.25 8.55
CA ALA A 113 7.15 -7.08 7.37
C ALA A 113 6.66 -6.41 6.08
N THR A 114 5.50 -5.74 6.11
CA THR A 114 4.98 -5.00 4.96
C THR A 114 5.85 -3.80 4.60
N ILE A 115 6.29 -3.02 5.60
CA ILE A 115 7.20 -1.89 5.38
C ILE A 115 8.48 -2.35 4.68
N ASN A 116 9.07 -3.45 5.17
CA ASN A 116 10.29 -4.02 4.63
C ASN A 116 10.05 -4.54 3.19
N ALA A 117 9.07 -5.43 3.00
CA ALA A 117 8.81 -6.05 1.71
C ALA A 117 8.42 -5.05 0.60
N LEU A 118 7.59 -4.05 0.93
CA LEU A 118 7.11 -3.07 -0.04
C LEU A 118 7.98 -1.80 -0.11
N GLN A 119 9.07 -1.74 0.67
CA GLN A 119 9.97 -0.59 0.72
C GLN A 119 9.21 0.73 0.97
N LEU A 120 8.28 0.70 1.93
CA LEU A 120 7.34 1.81 2.19
C LEU A 120 8.03 3.10 2.68
N ASN A 121 9.26 2.97 3.17
CA ASN A 121 10.13 4.05 3.64
C ASN A 121 11.44 4.14 2.84
N ASN A 122 11.45 3.81 1.54
CA ASN A 122 12.64 4.07 0.75
C ASN A 122 13.00 5.58 0.76
N ASP A 123 14.30 5.88 0.69
CA ASP A 123 14.84 7.23 0.91
C ASP A 123 14.18 8.29 0.03
N LEU A 124 13.90 7.97 -1.23
CA LEU A 124 13.27 8.92 -2.15
C LEU A 124 11.84 9.27 -1.72
N LEU A 125 11.06 8.29 -1.24
CA LEU A 125 9.73 8.55 -0.71
C LEU A 125 9.77 9.36 0.60
N VAL A 126 10.73 9.09 1.48
CA VAL A 126 10.89 9.85 2.74
C VAL A 126 11.23 11.32 2.44
N VAL A 127 12.17 11.56 1.52
CA VAL A 127 12.51 12.91 1.06
C VAL A 127 11.30 13.61 0.43
N ALA A 128 10.55 12.92 -0.43
CA ALA A 128 9.34 13.49 -1.04
C ALA A 128 8.28 13.85 0.02
N ARG A 129 8.02 12.96 0.99
CA ARG A 129 7.08 13.22 2.09
C ARG A 129 7.49 14.43 2.92
N SER A 130 8.77 14.66 3.16
CA SER A 130 9.23 15.85 3.88
C SER A 130 8.78 17.16 3.19
N THR A 131 8.73 17.17 1.85
CA THR A 131 8.24 18.31 1.07
C THR A 131 6.73 18.45 1.21
N TRP A 132 5.98 17.34 1.18
CA TRP A 132 4.53 17.35 1.34
C TRP A 132 4.09 17.74 2.75
N VAL A 133 4.82 17.32 3.78
CA VAL A 133 4.61 17.74 5.18
C VAL A 133 4.80 19.25 5.31
N ARG A 134 5.88 19.80 4.76
CA ARG A 134 6.12 21.26 4.73
C ARG A 134 5.04 22.03 3.99
N ALA A 135 4.43 21.41 2.99
CA ALA A 135 3.29 21.98 2.25
C ALA A 135 1.94 21.80 2.97
N GLY A 136 1.89 21.07 4.08
CA GLY A 136 0.66 20.79 4.84
C GLY A 136 -0.29 19.79 4.16
N THR A 137 0.18 19.02 3.18
CA THR A 137 -0.64 18.06 2.41
C THR A 137 -0.39 16.60 2.79
N HIS A 138 0.45 16.36 3.80
CA HIS A 138 0.81 15.04 4.31
C HIS A 138 1.15 15.12 5.81
N PRO A 139 0.89 14.08 6.62
CA PRO A 139 0.17 12.84 6.29
C PRO A 139 -1.30 13.09 5.93
N PRO A 140 -1.94 12.19 5.15
CA PRO A 140 -3.37 12.31 4.90
C PRO A 140 -4.15 12.14 6.20
N THR A 141 -5.14 12.99 6.43
CA THR A 141 -6.12 12.82 7.50
C THR A 141 -7.06 11.65 7.15
N ASP A 142 -7.45 10.88 8.16
CA ASP A 142 -8.46 9.82 8.02
C ASP A 142 -9.87 10.37 7.73
#